data_AF-A0A0K8VHU9-F1
#
_entry.id   AF-A0A0K8VHU9-F1
#
_cell.length_a   1.000
_cell.length_b   1.000
_cell.length_c   1.000
_cell.angle_alpha   90.00
_cell.angle_beta   90.00
_cell.angle_gamma   90.00
#
_symmetry.space_group_name_H-M   'P 1'
#
loop_
_entity.id
_entity.type
_entity.pdbx_description
1 polymer ?
#
loop_
_entity_poly.entity_id
_entity_poly.type
_entity_poly.pdbx_seq_one_letter_code
_entity_poly.pdbx_strand_id
1 'polypeptide(L)'
;MDFARKLLNKYGWKEGEGLGKHNNGIVKPLKASMKFDNAGLGSDQAASDFNNHWWERVFNEAAENVDVRTTKKWCKCGPKKQRRKCRNNYKGEFGEKIEK
;
A
#
# COMPACT_ATOMS: atom_id res chain seq x y z
N MET A 1 -41.18 16.60 -3.80
CA MET A 1 -40.41 17.08 -4.97
C MET A 1 -40.16 15.88 -5.85
N ASP A 2 -41.16 15.47 -6.65
CA ASP A 2 -41.18 14.10 -7.25
C ASP A 2 -41.54 14.11 -8.74
N PHE A 3 -41.14 15.16 -9.45
CA PHE A 3 -41.41 15.28 -10.88
C PHE A 3 -40.70 14.17 -11.70
N ALA A 4 -39.38 14.04 -11.51
CA ALA A 4 -38.57 13.06 -12.24
C ALA A 4 -38.97 11.61 -11.93
N ARG A 5 -39.28 11.31 -10.66
CA ARG A 5 -39.71 9.97 -10.22
C ARG A 5 -41.02 9.54 -10.90
N LYS A 6 -42.01 10.44 -10.98
CA LYS A 6 -43.28 10.18 -11.68
C LYS A 6 -43.07 9.91 -13.17
N LEU A 7 -42.15 10.63 -13.81
CA LEU A 7 -41.83 10.42 -15.22
C LEU A 7 -41.21 9.04 -15.45
N LEU A 8 -40.24 8.64 -14.64
CA LEU A 8 -39.61 7.32 -14.74
C LEU A 8 -40.62 6.18 -14.54
N ASN A 9 -41.48 6.28 -13.53
CA ASN A 9 -42.52 5.29 -13.29
C ASN A 9 -43.51 5.18 -14.46
N LYS A 10 -43.84 6.29 -15.13
CA LYS A 10 -44.71 6.30 -16.32
C LYS A 10 -44.10 5.50 -17.48
N TYR A 11 -42.77 5.50 -17.62
CA TYR A 11 -42.06 4.74 -18.64
C TYR A 11 -41.67 3.32 -18.19
N GLY A 12 -42.21 2.85 -17.06
CA GLY A 12 -42.06 1.46 -16.61
C GLY A 12 -40.82 1.19 -15.77
N TRP A 13 -40.05 2.21 -15.40
CA TRP A 13 -38.95 2.05 -14.44
C TRP A 13 -39.50 1.79 -13.04
N LYS A 14 -38.86 0.86 -12.31
CA LYS A 14 -39.19 0.54 -10.92
C LYS A 14 -38.08 0.95 -9.97
N GLU A 15 -38.46 1.29 -8.75
CA GLU A 15 -37.51 1.68 -7.72
C GLU A 15 -36.54 0.54 -7.40
N GLY A 16 -35.24 0.82 -7.56
CA GLY A 16 -34.16 -0.16 -7.37
C GLY A 16 -33.64 -0.81 -8.66
N GLU A 17 -34.29 -0.61 -9.80
CA GLU A 17 -33.80 -1.10 -11.10
C GLU A 17 -32.80 -0.13 -11.74
N GLY A 18 -31.76 -0.67 -12.39
CA GLY A 18 -30.84 0.09 -13.21
C GLY A 18 -31.49 0.51 -14.53
N LEU A 19 -31.01 1.60 -15.14
CA LEU A 19 -31.50 2.05 -16.45
C LEU A 19 -30.91 1.19 -17.60
N GLY A 20 -31.62 1.13 -18.74
CA GLY A 20 -31.15 0.48 -19.97
C GLY A 20 -31.94 -0.77 -20.36
N LYS A 21 -31.70 -1.30 -21.56
CA LYS A 21 -32.49 -2.41 -22.16
C LYS A 21 -32.56 -3.67 -21.29
N HIS A 22 -31.50 -3.95 -20.54
CA HIS A 22 -31.38 -5.11 -19.67
C HIS A 22 -31.40 -4.75 -18.17
N ASN A 23 -31.78 -3.52 -17.81
CA ASN A 23 -31.76 -3.01 -16.43
C ASN A 23 -30.38 -3.10 -15.72
N ASN A 24 -29.29 -3.19 -16.49
CA ASN A 24 -27.92 -3.34 -16.00
C ASN A 24 -27.21 -2.00 -15.72
N GLY A 25 -27.93 -0.88 -15.77
CA GLY A 25 -27.38 0.44 -15.51
C GLY A 25 -27.02 0.67 -14.04
N ILE A 26 -26.25 1.73 -13.79
CA ILE A 26 -25.82 2.12 -12.46
C ILE A 26 -27.02 2.54 -11.61
N VAL A 27 -27.31 1.79 -10.54
CA VAL A 27 -28.45 2.04 -9.63
C VAL A 27 -28.13 3.16 -8.63
N LYS A 28 -26.89 3.22 -8.14
CA LYS A 28 -26.43 4.19 -7.15
C LYS A 28 -25.55 5.24 -7.81
N PRO A 29 -25.76 6.53 -7.56
CA PRO A 29 -24.94 7.58 -8.16
C PRO A 29 -23.47 7.40 -7.80
N LEU A 30 -22.60 7.68 -8.75
CA LEU A 30 -21.15 7.72 -8.51
C LEU A 30 -20.83 8.94 -7.64
N LYS A 31 -20.17 8.71 -6.52
CA LYS A 31 -19.69 9.78 -5.65
C LYS A 31 -18.33 10.25 -6.14
N ALA A 32 -18.25 11.51 -6.56
CA ALA A 32 -16.97 12.13 -6.84
C ALA A 32 -16.21 12.35 -5.53
N SER A 33 -14.91 12.01 -5.52
CA SER A 33 -14.01 12.43 -4.45
C SER A 33 -13.53 13.84 -4.77
N MET A 34 -13.82 14.79 -3.89
CA MET A 34 -13.35 16.16 -4.04
C MET A 34 -11.97 16.30 -3.41
N LYS A 35 -11.05 16.94 -4.14
CA LYS A 35 -9.73 17.30 -3.63
C LYS A 35 -9.72 18.80 -3.30
N PHE A 36 -9.34 19.14 -2.08
CA PHE A 36 -9.23 20.54 -1.63
C PHE A 36 -7.77 21.01 -1.52
N ASP A 37 -6.82 20.15 -1.85
CA ASP A 37 -5.39 20.44 -1.71
C ASP A 37 -4.75 20.85 -3.04
N ASN A 38 -3.72 21.69 -2.94
CA ASN A 38 -2.90 22.12 -4.07
C ASN A 38 -1.87 21.06 -4.52
N ALA A 39 -1.81 19.92 -3.85
CA ALA A 39 -0.88 18.85 -4.22
C ALA A 39 -1.18 18.31 -5.63
N GLY A 40 -0.17 17.85 -6.34
CA GLY A 40 -0.34 17.17 -7.63
C GLY A 40 -1.10 15.84 -7.47
N LEU A 41 -1.63 15.31 -8.58
CA LEU A 41 -2.12 13.93 -8.61
C LEU A 41 -0.92 12.98 -8.41
N GLY A 42 -1.06 11.97 -7.53
CA GLY A 42 0.02 11.03 -7.23
C GLY A 42 1.05 11.50 -6.19
N SER A 43 0.88 12.68 -5.57
CA SER A 43 1.80 13.19 -4.54
C SER A 43 1.92 12.27 -3.31
N ASP A 44 0.83 11.61 -2.90
CA ASP A 44 0.86 10.69 -1.76
C ASP A 44 1.57 9.37 -2.11
N GLN A 45 1.38 8.88 -3.33
CA GLN A 45 2.03 7.66 -3.81
C GLN A 45 3.54 7.88 -3.98
N ALA A 46 3.91 9.05 -4.51
CA ALA A 46 5.28 9.51 -4.60
C ALA A 46 5.99 9.48 -3.24
N ALA A 47 5.36 9.96 -2.16
CA ALA A 47 5.97 9.94 -0.83
C ALA A 47 6.31 8.52 -0.33
N SER A 48 5.49 7.52 -0.68
CA SER A 48 5.72 6.12 -0.29
C SER A 48 6.72 5.38 -1.19
N ASP A 49 6.72 5.66 -2.50
CA ASP A 49 7.56 4.96 -3.48
C ASP A 49 8.96 5.57 -3.60
N PHE A 50 9.13 6.89 -3.45
CA PHE A 50 10.45 7.55 -3.43
C PHE A 50 11.27 7.26 -2.16
N ASN A 51 10.63 6.80 -1.08
CA ASN A 51 11.29 6.44 0.18
C ASN A 51 11.74 4.96 0.25
N ASN A 52 11.60 4.18 -0.82
CA ASN A 52 12.24 2.87 -0.91
C ASN A 52 13.75 3.04 -1.18
N HIS A 53 14.51 3.39 -0.14
CA HIS A 53 15.96 3.53 -0.20
C HIS A 53 16.64 2.16 -0.29
N TRP A 54 16.66 1.59 -1.49
CA TRP A 54 17.36 0.34 -1.78
C TRP A 54 18.84 0.39 -1.37
N TRP A 55 19.47 1.57 -1.45
CA TRP A 55 20.86 1.78 -1.05
C TRP A 55 21.05 1.63 0.47
N GLU A 56 20.06 2.00 1.28
CA GLU A 56 20.11 1.92 2.74
C GLU A 56 20.17 0.45 3.18
N ARG A 57 19.40 -0.44 2.54
CA ARG A 57 19.43 -1.87 2.82
C ARG A 57 20.81 -2.48 2.52
N VAL A 58 21.36 -2.18 1.35
CA VAL A 58 22.68 -2.68 0.91
C VAL A 58 23.79 -2.11 1.79
N PHE A 59 23.71 -0.83 2.15
CA PHE A 59 24.65 -0.17 3.04
C PHE A 59 24.61 -0.78 4.45
N ASN A 60 23.42 -0.94 5.03
CA ASN A 60 23.25 -1.52 6.36
C ASN A 60 23.72 -2.98 6.40
N GLU A 61 23.40 -3.78 5.39
CA GLU A 61 23.89 -5.16 5.28
C GLU A 61 25.42 -5.22 5.17
N ALA A 62 26.04 -4.34 4.40
CA ALA A 62 27.49 -4.26 4.31
C ALA A 62 28.13 -3.80 5.64
N ALA A 63 27.54 -2.81 6.31
CA ALA A 63 28.04 -2.25 7.56
C ALA A 63 27.99 -3.25 8.73
N GLU A 64 26.91 -4.03 8.85
CA GLU A 64 26.76 -5.05 9.90
C GLU A 64 27.85 -6.14 9.83
N ASN A 65 28.29 -6.46 8.62
CA ASN A 65 29.27 -7.50 8.33
C ASN A 65 30.73 -7.09 8.65
N VAL A 66 30.99 -5.81 8.94
CA VAL A 66 32.33 -5.33 9.29
C VAL A 66 32.55 -5.45 10.80
N ASP A 67 33.68 -6.07 11.21
CA ASP A 67 34.17 -6.09 12.59
C ASP A 67 35.33 -5.11 12.73
N VAL A 68 35.19 -4.08 13.57
CA VAL A 68 36.27 -3.13 13.84
C VAL A 68 36.91 -3.47 15.18
N ARG A 69 38.15 -3.95 15.14
CA ARG A 69 38.96 -4.17 16.34
C ARG A 69 39.85 -2.96 16.58
N THR A 70 39.55 -2.21 17.64
CA THR A 70 40.30 -1.00 18.01
C THR A 70 41.54 -1.36 18.82
N THR A 71 42.71 -1.37 18.18
CA THR A 71 44.02 -1.38 18.87
C THR A 71 44.68 -0.02 18.69
N LYS A 72 45.31 0.50 19.76
CA LYS A 72 45.89 1.86 19.89
C LYS A 72 46.97 2.28 18.87
N LYS A 73 47.21 1.50 17.82
CA LYS A 73 47.89 1.91 16.59
C LYS A 73 47.17 1.22 15.43
N TRP A 74 46.53 2.02 14.57
CA TRP A 74 45.83 1.68 13.32
C TRP A 74 44.84 0.49 13.37
N CYS A 75 43.55 0.76 13.17
CA CYS A 75 42.50 -0.25 13.16
C CYS A 75 42.58 -1.16 11.92
N LYS A 76 42.61 -2.49 12.13
CA LYS A 76 42.43 -3.47 11.06
C LYS A 76 40.96 -3.84 10.97
N CYS A 77 40.33 -3.62 9.82
CA CYS A 77 39.00 -4.13 9.49
C CYS A 77 39.12 -5.48 8.77
N GLY A 78 38.33 -6.46 9.20
CA GLY A 78 38.28 -7.79 8.57
C GLY A 78 36.83 -8.27 8.48
N PRO A 79 36.50 -9.15 7.52
CA PRO A 79 35.13 -9.67 7.38
C PRO A 79 34.77 -10.58 8.55
N LYS A 80 33.55 -10.42 9.11
CA LYS A 80 33.03 -11.33 10.13
C LYS A 80 32.84 -12.74 9.54
N LYS A 81 33.32 -13.77 10.26
CA LYS A 81 33.15 -15.18 9.87
C LYS A 81 31.71 -15.60 10.11
N GLN A 82 30.96 -15.83 9.04
CA GLN A 82 29.54 -16.17 9.08
C GLN A 82 29.34 -17.59 9.64
N ARG A 83 28.67 -17.72 10.80
CA ARG A 83 28.08 -19.01 11.20
C ARG A 83 26.85 -19.25 10.33
N ARG A 84 26.96 -20.15 9.35
CA ARG A 84 25.82 -20.61 8.55
C ARG A 84 24.75 -21.18 9.48
N LYS A 85 23.65 -20.46 9.67
CA LYS A 85 22.36 -21.09 9.98
C LYS A 85 21.47 -20.90 8.76
N CYS A 86 21.31 -21.97 8.01
CA CYS A 86 20.24 -22.09 7.03
C CYS A 86 18.92 -21.83 7.76
N ARG A 87 18.15 -20.85 7.30
CA ARG A 87 16.76 -20.70 7.73
C ARG A 87 15.91 -20.61 6.47
N ASN A 88 15.34 -21.74 6.10
CA ASN A 88 14.13 -21.78 5.28
C ASN A 88 12.99 -21.17 6.12
N ASN A 89 12.20 -20.26 5.56
CA ASN A 89 10.92 -20.62 4.95
C ASN A 89 10.11 -19.36 4.61
N TYR A 90 9.55 -19.35 3.40
CA TYR A 90 8.36 -18.58 3.09
C TYR A 90 7.18 -19.07 3.94
N LYS A 91 6.42 -18.16 4.53
CA LYS A 91 4.97 -18.25 4.72
C LYS A 91 4.45 -16.88 5.15
N GLY A 92 3.61 -16.29 4.30
CA GLY A 92 2.79 -15.16 4.67
C GLY A 92 1.59 -15.57 5.52
N GLU A 93 0.90 -14.52 5.93
CA GLU A 93 -0.54 -14.42 6.11
C GLU A 93 -1.20 -14.81 7.45
N PHE A 94 -2.06 -13.87 7.86
CA PHE A 94 -3.17 -13.90 8.82
C PHE A 94 -2.87 -13.82 10.33
N GLY A 95 -3.59 -12.89 10.96
CA GLY A 95 -3.45 -12.49 12.35
C GLY A 95 -4.33 -13.25 13.34
N GLU A 96 -4.79 -12.47 14.31
CA GLU A 96 -5.60 -12.77 15.50
C GLU A 96 -4.86 -13.12 16.82
N LYS A 97 -4.89 -12.10 17.71
CA LYS A 97 -5.52 -12.09 19.05
C LYS A 97 -4.81 -12.70 20.29
N ILE A 98 -4.78 -11.83 21.33
CA ILE A 98 -5.11 -12.05 22.76
C ILE A 98 -3.96 -11.86 23.79
N GLU A 99 -4.20 -10.80 24.61
CA GLU A 99 -3.86 -10.52 26.02
C GLU A 99 -2.43 -10.68 26.58
N LYS A 100 -1.91 -9.57 27.12
CA LYS A 100 -2.09 -9.19 28.54
C LYS A 100 -2.09 -7.66 28.69
#